data_AF-A0A968VYH2-F1
#
_entry.id   AF-A0A968VYH2-F1
#
_cell.length_a   1.000
_cell.length_b   1.000
_cell.length_c   1.000
_cell.angle_alpha   90.00
_cell.angle_beta   90.00
_cell.angle_gamma   90.00
#
_symmetry.space_group_name_H-M   'P 1'
#
loop_
_entity.id
_entity.type
_entity.pdbx_description
1 polymer ?
#
loop_
_entity_poly.entity_id
_entity_poly.type
_entity_poly.pdbx_seq_one_letter_code
_entity_poly.pdbx_strand_id
1 'polypeptide(L)'
;MVTKISSYHIEAAMAYEHCIAESFESTNWKRILEFYDWLCKSYPSDITEINGAVVILKLHGTSAALTALNDLKDKNKTESYYLYQSLPGEIYREQNNKAKAKAHYQKAIDLTHSGKEKKLLNEKISTLFN
;
A
#
# COMPACT_ATOMS: atom_id res chain seq x y z
N MET A 1 -8.95 -23.24 -26.80
CA MET A 1 -9.41 -22.29 -25.76
C MET A 1 -8.17 -21.68 -25.14
N VAL A 2 -7.86 -20.41 -25.40
CA VAL A 2 -6.75 -19.73 -24.72
C VAL A 2 -7.33 -19.06 -23.49
N THR A 3 -7.30 -19.72 -22.35
CA THR A 3 -7.69 -19.14 -21.05
C THR A 3 -6.57 -18.21 -20.60
N LYS A 4 -6.57 -16.97 -21.11
CA LYS A 4 -5.60 -15.95 -20.68
C LYS A 4 -5.96 -15.48 -19.27
N ILE A 5 -5.03 -15.63 -18.33
CA ILE A 5 -5.15 -15.07 -16.98
C ILE A 5 -5.14 -13.55 -17.08
N SER A 6 -6.25 -12.90 -16.71
CA SER A 6 -6.38 -11.43 -16.59
C SER A 6 -5.99 -10.94 -15.19
N SER A 7 -5.84 -9.62 -15.03
CA SER A 7 -5.65 -9.00 -13.71
C SER A 7 -6.74 -9.42 -12.71
N TYR A 8 -8.00 -9.49 -13.16
CA TYR A 8 -9.12 -9.93 -12.34
C TYR A 8 -8.97 -11.34 -11.76
N HIS A 9 -8.33 -12.26 -12.49
CA HIS A 9 -8.09 -13.61 -11.97
C HIS A 9 -7.06 -13.58 -10.84
N ILE A 10 -6.05 -12.71 -10.94
CA ILE A 10 -5.01 -12.55 -9.92
C ILE A 10 -5.60 -11.82 -8.69
N GLU A 11 -6.38 -10.77 -8.92
CA GLU A 11 -7.12 -10.07 -7.86
C GLU A 11 -8.10 -10.98 -7.12
N ALA A 12 -8.81 -11.85 -7.85
CA ALA A 12 -9.67 -12.85 -7.24
C ALA A 12 -8.88 -13.85 -6.38
N ALA A 13 -7.67 -14.23 -6.79
CA ALA A 13 -6.80 -15.08 -5.99
C ALA A 13 -6.29 -14.38 -4.72
N MET A 14 -5.98 -13.08 -4.77
CA MET A 14 -5.66 -12.28 -3.58
C MET A 14 -6.86 -12.17 -2.63
N ALA A 15 -8.06 -11.92 -3.16
CA ALA A 15 -9.29 -11.87 -2.38
C ALA A 15 -9.58 -13.21 -1.70
N TYR A 16 -9.34 -14.33 -2.40
CA TYR A 16 -9.45 -15.66 -1.82
C TYR A 16 -8.56 -15.84 -0.59
N GLU A 17 -7.28 -15.44 -0.63
CA GLU A 17 -6.38 -15.55 0.53
C GLU A 17 -6.89 -14.79 1.75
N HIS A 18 -7.54 -13.63 1.56
CA HIS A 18 -8.17 -12.90 2.65
C HIS A 18 -9.41 -13.62 3.19
N CYS A 19 -10.24 -14.19 2.31
CA CYS A 19 -11.49 -14.83 2.71
C CYS A 19 -11.28 -16.14 3.47
N ILE A 20 -10.20 -16.88 3.20
CA ILE A 20 -9.94 -18.16 3.86
C ILE A 20 -9.14 -18.03 5.18
N ALA A 21 -8.61 -16.84 5.46
CA ALA A 21 -7.85 -16.61 6.68
C ALA A 21 -8.79 -16.53 7.90
N GLU A 22 -8.36 -17.09 9.03
CA GLU A 22 -9.13 -17.03 10.29
C GLU A 22 -9.18 -15.62 10.87
N SER A 23 -8.21 -14.78 10.50
CA SER A 23 -8.11 -13.37 10.87
C SER A 23 -7.33 -12.59 9.82
N PHE A 24 -7.32 -11.26 9.93
CA PHE A 24 -6.51 -10.43 9.05
C PHE A 24 -5.01 -10.69 9.20
N GLU A 25 -4.56 -10.92 10.42
CA GLU A 25 -3.15 -11.21 10.75
C GLU A 25 -2.70 -12.57 10.20
N SER A 26 -3.60 -13.55 10.14
CA SER A 26 -3.32 -14.88 9.58
C SER A 26 -3.48 -14.97 8.05
N THR A 27 -3.81 -13.85 7.38
CA THR A 27 -3.81 -13.79 5.91
C THR A 27 -2.46 -14.27 5.36
N ASN A 28 -2.49 -15.06 4.30
CA ASN A 28 -1.28 -15.53 3.63
C ASN A 28 -0.64 -14.41 2.79
N TRP A 29 -0.01 -13.46 3.49
CA TRP A 29 0.63 -12.30 2.89
C TRP A 29 1.72 -12.69 1.88
N LYS A 30 2.40 -13.83 2.09
CA LYS A 30 3.43 -14.33 1.17
C LYS A 30 2.83 -14.63 -0.20
N ARG A 31 1.70 -15.33 -0.25
CA ARG A 31 1.00 -15.65 -1.50
C ARG A 31 0.41 -14.40 -2.15
N ILE A 32 -0.08 -13.46 -1.35
CA ILE A 32 -0.50 -12.15 -1.86
C ILE A 32 0.67 -11.39 -2.51
N LEU A 33 1.88 -11.44 -1.93
CA LEU A 33 3.06 -10.80 -2.52
C LEU A 33 3.40 -11.42 -3.88
N GLU A 34 3.35 -12.76 -3.99
CA GLU A 34 3.56 -13.48 -5.26
C GLU A 34 2.54 -13.04 -6.33
N PHE A 35 1.29 -12.77 -5.93
CA PHE A 35 0.26 -12.24 -6.83
C PHE A 35 0.54 -10.78 -7.25
N TYR A 36 1.02 -9.92 -6.35
CA TYR A 36 1.47 -8.58 -6.72
C TYR A 36 2.67 -8.61 -7.66
N ASP A 37 3.64 -9.49 -7.44
CA ASP A 37 4.76 -9.70 -8.37
C ASP A 37 4.27 -10.10 -9.77
N TRP A 38 3.21 -10.92 -9.84
CA TRP A 38 2.61 -11.29 -11.11
C TRP A 38 1.86 -10.14 -11.77
N LEU A 39 1.09 -9.35 -11.00
CA LEU A 39 0.44 -8.13 -11.48
C LEU A 39 1.46 -7.12 -12.02
N CYS A 40 2.51 -6.81 -11.26
CA CYS A 40 3.56 -5.88 -11.67
C CYS A 40 4.30 -6.33 -12.94
N LYS A 41 4.35 -7.64 -13.23
CA LYS A 41 4.95 -8.18 -14.46
C LYS A 41 3.99 -8.17 -15.66
N SER A 42 2.72 -8.48 -15.44
CA SER A 42 1.75 -8.73 -16.54
C SER A 42 0.82 -7.56 -16.82
N TYR A 43 0.52 -6.77 -15.78
CA TYR A 43 -0.44 -5.66 -15.77
C TYR A 43 0.11 -4.50 -14.93
N PRO A 44 1.29 -3.94 -15.27
CA PRO A 44 1.96 -2.95 -14.43
C PRO A 44 1.14 -1.67 -14.29
N SER A 45 1.06 -1.17 -13.06
CA SER A 45 0.51 0.14 -12.74
C SER A 45 1.17 0.71 -11.47
N ASP A 46 1.17 2.03 -11.35
CA ASP A 46 1.68 2.73 -10.18
C ASP A 46 1.00 2.22 -8.89
N ILE A 47 -0.31 1.95 -8.96
CA ILE A 47 -1.11 1.46 -7.83
C ILE A 47 -0.71 0.04 -7.46
N THR A 48 -0.48 -0.86 -8.42
CA THR A 48 -0.03 -2.24 -8.12
C THR A 48 1.34 -2.26 -7.46
N GLU A 49 2.25 -1.36 -7.86
CA GLU A 49 3.57 -1.22 -7.25
C GLU A 49 3.49 -0.68 -5.81
N ILE A 50 2.71 0.39 -5.59
CA ILE A 50 2.48 0.96 -4.25
C ILE A 50 1.82 -0.07 -3.32
N ASN A 51 0.80 -0.78 -3.80
CA ASN A 51 0.12 -1.80 -3.00
C ASN A 51 1.03 -3.00 -2.69
N GLY A 52 1.94 -3.37 -3.60
CA GLY A 52 2.99 -4.36 -3.32
C GLY A 52 3.86 -3.96 -2.11
N ALA A 53 4.21 -2.67 -1.99
CA ALA A 53 4.95 -2.16 -0.82
C ALA A 53 4.15 -2.27 0.50
N VAL A 54 2.80 -2.19 0.45
CA VAL A 54 1.94 -2.46 1.62
C VAL A 54 2.05 -3.92 2.05
N VAL A 55 2.11 -4.85 1.09
CA VAL A 55 2.27 -6.28 1.40
C VAL A 55 3.67 -6.56 1.97
N ILE A 56 4.71 -5.90 1.44
CA ILE A 56 6.06 -5.95 1.99
C ILE A 56 6.09 -5.43 3.43
N LEU A 57 5.34 -4.38 3.76
CA LEU A 57 5.19 -3.91 5.15
C LEU A 57 4.66 -5.02 6.06
N LYS A 58 3.66 -5.78 5.61
CA LYS A 58 3.07 -6.88 6.39
C LYS A 58 4.01 -8.07 6.59
N LEU A 59 4.87 -8.36 5.62
CA LEU A 59 5.78 -9.52 5.68
C LEU A 59 7.14 -9.22 6.30
N HIS A 60 7.69 -8.05 5.97
CA HIS A 60 9.10 -7.72 6.16
C HIS A 60 9.29 -6.44 6.98
N GLY A 61 8.20 -5.80 7.40
CA GLY A 61 8.21 -4.67 8.31
C GLY A 61 8.54 -3.34 7.64
N THR A 62 8.61 -2.32 8.49
CA THR A 62 8.68 -0.91 8.08
C THR A 62 9.88 -0.56 7.22
N SER A 63 11.07 -1.09 7.55
CA SER A 63 12.30 -0.81 6.81
C SER A 63 12.22 -1.31 5.36
N ALA A 64 11.80 -2.57 5.17
CA ALA A 64 11.68 -3.16 3.84
C ALA A 64 10.64 -2.45 2.98
N ALA A 65 9.52 -2.01 3.57
CA ALA A 65 8.48 -1.27 2.85
C ALA A 65 8.95 0.11 2.38
N LEU A 66 9.73 0.84 3.20
CA LEU A 66 10.32 2.11 2.79
C LEU A 66 11.33 1.92 1.66
N THR A 67 12.16 0.87 1.71
CA THR A 67 13.07 0.53 0.61
C THR A 67 12.28 0.25 -0.67
N ALA A 68 11.25 -0.61 -0.59
CA ALA A 68 10.39 -0.91 -1.74
C ALA A 68 9.74 0.33 -2.36
N LEU A 69 9.24 1.26 -1.55
CA LEU A 69 8.70 2.53 -2.04
C LEU A 69 9.77 3.41 -2.71
N ASN A 70 10.99 3.40 -2.21
CA ASN A 70 12.07 4.20 -2.78
C ASN A 70 12.58 3.65 -4.11
N ASP A 71 12.39 2.35 -4.35
CA ASP A 71 12.86 1.61 -5.52
C ASP A 71 11.80 1.47 -6.63
N LEU A 72 10.64 2.12 -6.49
CA LEU A 72 9.60 2.10 -7.53
C LEU A 72 10.12 2.68 -8.85
N LYS A 73 9.71 2.08 -9.96
CA LYS A 73 10.34 2.31 -11.29
C LYS A 73 10.21 3.74 -11.78
N ASP A 74 9.04 4.36 -11.59
CA ASP A 74 8.78 5.76 -11.94
C ASP A 74 8.42 6.56 -10.68
N LYS A 75 9.43 6.77 -9.84
CA LYS A 75 9.27 7.42 -8.54
C LYS A 75 8.57 8.77 -8.65
N ASN A 76 8.98 9.61 -9.61
CA ASN A 76 8.42 10.95 -9.81
C ASN A 76 6.91 10.91 -10.07
N LYS A 77 6.44 9.93 -10.85
CA LYS A 77 5.01 9.74 -11.11
C LYS A 77 4.29 9.11 -9.92
N THR A 78 4.87 8.10 -9.28
CA THR A 78 4.24 7.45 -8.12
C THR A 78 4.10 8.40 -6.91
N GLU A 79 5.02 9.35 -6.76
CA GLU A 79 4.99 10.35 -5.69
C GLU A 79 3.79 11.30 -5.75
N SER A 80 3.15 11.44 -6.92
CA SER A 80 1.91 12.22 -7.06
C SER A 80 0.65 11.49 -6.60
N TYR A 81 0.73 10.20 -6.24
CA TYR A 81 -0.39 9.48 -5.68
C TYR A 81 -0.46 9.69 -4.17
N TYR A 82 -1.64 10.04 -3.66
CA TYR A 82 -1.85 10.16 -2.21
C TYR A 82 -1.52 8.85 -1.47
N LEU A 83 -1.74 7.69 -2.11
CA LEU A 83 -1.41 6.37 -1.55
C LEU A 83 0.09 6.20 -1.29
N TYR A 84 0.93 6.71 -2.20
CA TYR A 84 2.38 6.70 -2.01
C TYR A 84 2.77 7.50 -0.76
N GLN A 85 2.13 8.65 -0.51
CA GLN A 85 2.40 9.44 0.70
C GLN A 85 1.73 8.85 1.97
N SER A 86 0.63 8.12 1.82
CA SER A 86 -0.11 7.53 2.94
C SER A 86 0.68 6.40 3.62
N LEU A 87 1.42 5.59 2.86
CA LEU A 87 2.17 4.44 3.40
C LEU A 87 3.36 4.86 4.30
N PRO A 88 4.25 5.80 3.92
CA PRO A 88 5.26 6.36 4.82
C PRO A 88 4.64 7.03 6.05
N GLY A 89 3.48 7.68 5.90
CA GLY A 89 2.71 8.22 7.03
C GLY A 89 2.36 7.14 8.06
N GLU A 90 1.92 5.98 7.57
CA GLU A 90 1.61 4.80 8.39
C GLU A 90 2.85 4.22 9.05
N ILE A 91 3.92 4.03 8.28
CA ILE A 91 5.19 3.51 8.76
C ILE A 91 5.78 4.39 9.87
N TYR A 92 5.82 5.71 9.67
CA TYR A 92 6.33 6.62 10.70
C TYR A 92 5.42 6.72 11.92
N ARG A 93 4.12 6.48 11.77
CA ARG A 93 3.19 6.34 12.89
C ARG A 93 3.54 5.12 13.73
N GLU A 94 3.73 3.96 13.11
CA GLU A 94 4.14 2.72 13.79
C GLU A 94 5.50 2.86 14.50
N GLN A 95 6.41 3.66 13.94
CA GLN A 95 7.71 4.00 14.54
C GLN A 95 7.63 5.11 15.61
N ASN A 96 6.44 5.58 15.97
CA ASN A 96 6.19 6.70 16.90
C ASN A 96 6.86 8.04 16.48
N ASN A 97 7.23 8.19 15.20
CA ASN A 97 7.75 9.43 14.63
C ASN A 97 6.59 10.32 14.14
N LYS A 98 5.88 10.91 15.09
CA LYS A 98 4.68 11.73 14.86
C LYS A 98 4.90 12.87 13.87
N ALA A 99 6.08 13.50 13.89
CA ALA A 99 6.42 14.60 13.00
C ALA A 99 6.49 14.16 11.53
N LYS A 100 7.23 13.08 11.24
CA LYS A 100 7.31 12.54 9.87
C LYS A 100 5.97 11.96 9.41
N ALA A 101 5.26 11.26 10.30
CA ALA A 101 3.92 10.72 10.00
C ALA A 101 2.96 11.83 9.56
N LYS A 102 2.87 12.92 10.34
CA LYS A 102 2.04 14.09 10.01
C LYS A 102 2.44 14.72 8.68
N ALA A 103 3.72 14.91 8.42
CA ALA A 103 4.20 15.52 7.18
C ALA A 103 3.78 14.70 5.94
N HIS A 104 3.87 13.38 6.00
CA HIS A 104 3.45 12.50 4.91
C HIS A 104 1.92 12.47 4.74
N TYR A 105 1.15 12.40 5.83
CA TYR A 105 -0.31 12.49 5.74
C TYR A 105 -0.78 13.84 5.18
N GLN A 106 -0.10 14.95 5.51
CA GLN A 106 -0.43 16.26 4.94
C GLN A 106 -0.19 16.29 3.43
N LYS A 107 0.94 15.77 2.96
CA LYS A 107 1.19 15.62 1.51
C LYS A 107 0.14 14.73 0.85
N ALA A 108 -0.27 13.63 1.49
CA ALA A 108 -1.34 12.78 0.96
C ALA A 108 -2.67 13.54 0.84
N ILE A 109 -3.02 14.39 1.81
CA ILE A 109 -4.22 15.24 1.78
C ILE A 109 -4.19 16.21 0.59
N ASP A 110 -3.02 16.78 0.30
CA ASP A 110 -2.83 17.74 -0.80
C ASP A 110 -2.94 17.07 -2.18
N LEU A 111 -2.60 15.78 -2.28
CA LEU A 111 -2.61 14.99 -3.52
C LEU A 111 -3.97 14.33 -3.84
N THR A 112 -4.88 14.22 -2.88
CA THR A 112 -6.22 13.66 -3.13
C THR A 112 -7.28 14.74 -3.35
N HIS A 113 -8.23 14.46 -4.24
CA HIS A 113 -9.46 15.27 -4.42
C HIS A 113 -10.66 14.66 -3.68
N SER A 114 -10.52 13.48 -3.09
CA SER A 114 -11.60 12.77 -2.40
C SER A 114 -11.79 13.31 -0.97
N GLY A 115 -12.95 13.91 -0.70
CA GLY A 115 -13.29 14.41 0.64
C GLY A 115 -13.26 13.32 1.72
N LYS A 116 -13.58 12.07 1.35
CA LYS A 116 -13.51 10.91 2.27
C LYS A 116 -12.07 10.57 2.65
N GLU A 117 -11.16 10.54 1.68
CA GLU A 117 -9.74 10.29 1.92
C GLU A 117 -9.11 11.42 2.75
N LYS A 118 -9.44 12.69 2.46
CA LYS A 118 -8.99 13.82 3.29
C LYS A 118 -9.46 13.67 4.74
N LYS A 119 -10.72 13.30 4.96
CA LYS A 119 -11.25 13.07 6.30
C LYS A 119 -10.48 11.97 7.02
N LEU A 120 -10.31 10.81 6.38
CA LEU A 120 -9.55 9.68 6.94
C LEU A 120 -8.10 10.08 7.30
N LEU A 121 -7.41 10.80 6.42
CA LEU A 121 -6.03 11.24 6.67
C LEU A 121 -5.95 12.26 7.80
N ASN A 122 -6.91 13.17 7.91
CA ASN A 122 -6.99 14.10 9.05
C ASN A 122 -7.24 13.37 10.36
N GLU A 123 -8.14 12.38 10.39
CA GLU A 123 -8.36 11.52 11.56
C GLU A 123 -7.07 10.81 11.97
N LYS A 124 -6.32 10.25 11.01
CA LYS A 124 -4.99 9.67 11.28
C LYS A 124 -4.05 10.69 11.92
N ILE A 125 -3.97 11.93 11.41
CA ILE A 125 -3.15 12.99 12.02
C ILE A 125 -3.59 13.29 13.46
N SER A 126 -4.90 13.39 13.72
CA SER A 126 -5.43 13.65 15.07
C SER A 126 -5.02 12.55 16.05
N THR A 127 -5.09 11.28 15.65
CA THR A 127 -4.69 10.15 16.51
C THR A 127 -3.20 10.12 16.85
N LEU A 128 -2.35 10.85 16.14
CA LEU A 128 -0.92 10.89 16.45
C LEU A 128 -0.64 11.57 17.80
N PHE A 129 -1.49 12.49 18.25
CA PHE A 129 -1.22 13.33 19.43
C PHE A 129 -2.12 13.04 20.63
N ASN A 130 -3.01 12.06 20.48
CA ASN A 130 -3.77 11.47 21.59
C ASN A 130 -2.93 10.39 22.28
#